data_AF-A0A6C0DSX2-F1
#
_entry.id   AF-A0A6C0DSX2-F1
#
_cell.length_a   1.000
_cell.length_b   1.000
_cell.length_c   1.000
_cell.angle_alpha   90.00
_cell.angle_beta   90.00
_cell.angle_gamma   90.00
#
_symmetry.space_group_name_H-M   'P 1'
#
loop_
_entity.id
_entity.type
_entity.pdbx_description
1 polymer ?
#
loop_
_entity_poly.entity_id
_entity_poly.type
_entity_poly.pdbx_seq_one_letter_code
_entity_poly.pdbx_strand_id
1 'polypeptide(L)'
;MACPEGTVERKSYTRKNGRYVRSTCVKKTRKNSSSNSLKHISSCPPGYVTRKSYTRHMSNRVRQEGYLRKTAKGSVVRVFPKQNTKFVQSSCILDKGKKGKALPGTKIIGPLKQGELKKYGYSFRLPEHERHSALLKAIRAYGALETYHKLNAVSKLTARTVPKASSVFTQDKVWIQKTHM
;
A
#
# COMPACT_ATOMS: atom_id res chain seq x y z
N MET A 1 -27.46 37.91 32.38
CA MET A 1 -26.55 38.80 31.62
C MET A 1 -25.84 37.95 30.58
N ALA A 2 -26.03 38.22 29.30
CA ALA A 2 -25.32 37.50 28.25
C ALA A 2 -23.89 38.07 28.11
N CYS A 3 -22.89 37.19 28.00
CA CYS A 3 -21.52 37.63 27.77
C CYS A 3 -21.36 38.24 26.36
N PRO A 4 -20.52 39.28 26.18
CA PRO A 4 -20.28 39.90 24.89
C PRO A 4 -19.65 38.93 23.90
N GLU A 5 -19.83 39.22 22.60
CA GLU A 5 -19.35 38.40 21.50
C GLU A 5 -17.85 38.07 21.65
N GLY A 6 -17.49 36.80 21.45
CA GLY A 6 -16.11 36.31 21.62
C GLY A 6 -15.70 35.92 23.05
N THR A 7 -16.57 36.10 24.04
CA THR A 7 -16.36 35.64 25.42
C THR A 7 -17.33 34.52 25.81
N VAL A 8 -17.00 33.75 26.85
CA VAL A 8 -17.88 32.71 27.42
C VAL A 8 -18.01 32.94 28.91
N GLU A 9 -19.21 32.73 29.43
CA GLU A 9 -19.48 32.80 30.86
C GLU A 9 -18.80 31.64 31.59
N ARG A 10 -17.88 31.96 32.50
CA ARG A 10 -17.36 30.99 33.45
C ARG A 10 -18.26 30.98 34.67
N LYS A 11 -18.84 29.83 35.01
CA LYS A 11 -19.66 29.64 36.22
C LYS A 11 -18.86 29.96 37.49
N SER A 12 -19.54 30.44 38.52
CA SER A 12 -18.95 30.67 39.84
C SER A 12 -18.56 29.35 40.51
N TYR A 13 -17.55 29.39 41.38
CA TYR A 13 -17.10 28.24 42.15
C TYR A 13 -16.33 28.66 43.41
N THR A 14 -16.24 27.76 44.38
CA THR A 14 -15.43 27.95 45.59
C THR A 14 -14.11 27.22 45.43
N ARG A 15 -13.00 27.90 45.70
CA ARG A 15 -11.65 27.29 45.67
C ARG A 15 -11.45 26.39 46.89
N LYS A 16 -10.47 25.47 46.81
CA LYS A 16 -10.10 24.57 47.92
C LYS A 16 -9.69 25.30 49.21
N ASN A 17 -9.27 26.57 49.11
CA ASN A 17 -8.93 27.43 50.24
C ASN A 17 -10.12 28.30 50.72
N GLY A 18 -11.36 27.92 50.39
CA GLY A 18 -12.58 28.60 50.85
C GLY A 18 -12.94 29.90 50.11
N ARG A 19 -12.06 30.44 49.26
CA ARG A 19 -12.32 31.69 48.54
C ARG A 19 -13.34 31.50 47.42
N TYR A 20 -14.45 32.22 47.49
CA TYR A 20 -15.48 32.24 46.46
C TYR A 20 -15.05 33.06 45.24
N VAL A 21 -15.24 32.50 44.04
CA VAL A 21 -14.98 33.13 42.75
C VAL A 21 -16.30 33.32 42.02
N ARG A 22 -16.66 34.58 41.78
CA ARG A 22 -17.89 34.97 41.04
C ARG A 22 -17.82 34.55 39.57
N SER A 23 -18.99 34.42 38.93
CA SER A 23 -19.05 34.18 37.49
C SER A 23 -18.56 35.40 36.73
N THR A 24 -17.80 35.17 35.65
CA THR A 24 -17.17 36.21 34.85
C THR A 24 -17.09 35.78 33.40
N CYS A 25 -17.25 36.72 32.46
CA CYS A 25 -16.99 36.47 31.05
C CYS A 25 -15.48 36.40 30.78
N VAL A 26 -15.02 35.34 30.11
CA VAL A 26 -13.61 35.11 29.81
C VAL A 26 -13.43 34.92 28.31
N LYS A 27 -12.32 35.44 27.73
CA LYS A 27 -12.00 35.28 26.31
C LYS A 27 -11.90 33.78 25.96
N LYS A 28 -12.47 33.38 24.82
CA LYS A 28 -12.30 32.02 24.28
C LYS A 28 -10.82 31.78 23.98
N THR A 29 -10.12 31.03 24.83
CA THR A 29 -8.67 30.74 24.68
C THR A 29 -8.36 29.69 23.62
N ARG A 30 -9.38 29.06 23.03
CA ARG A 30 -9.23 28.13 21.92
C ARG A 30 -10.10 28.63 20.78
N LYS A 31 -9.49 28.82 19.60
CA LYS A 31 -10.22 28.58 18.35
C LYS A 31 -10.80 27.18 18.53
N ASN A 32 -12.12 27.06 18.58
CA ASN A 32 -12.74 25.77 18.41
C ASN A 32 -12.27 25.26 17.06
N SER A 33 -11.24 24.41 17.06
CA SER A 33 -10.96 23.49 15.98
C SER A 33 -12.05 22.42 15.98
N SER A 34 -13.33 22.84 15.95
CA SER A 34 -14.51 22.03 15.74
C SER A 34 -14.66 21.71 14.25
N SER A 35 -13.53 21.31 13.67
CA SER A 35 -13.37 20.67 12.38
C SER A 35 -12.12 19.78 12.44
N ASN A 36 -11.99 19.00 13.53
CA ASN A 36 -11.31 17.71 13.44
C ASN A 36 -12.26 16.69 12.76
N SER A 37 -13.00 17.14 11.73
CA SER A 37 -13.41 16.23 10.67
C SER A 37 -12.10 15.73 10.08
N LEU A 38 -11.85 14.42 10.23
CA LEU A 38 -10.81 13.72 9.51
C LEU A 38 -10.81 14.25 8.08
N LYS A 39 -9.82 15.07 7.71
CA LYS A 39 -9.67 15.56 6.33
C LYS A 39 -9.44 14.32 5.49
N HIS A 40 -10.53 13.76 4.98
CA HIS A 40 -10.51 12.69 4.01
C HIS A 40 -9.91 13.32 2.76
N ILE A 41 -8.62 13.08 2.52
CA ILE A 41 -7.96 13.51 1.29
C ILE A 41 -8.71 12.79 0.15
N SER A 42 -9.61 13.51 -0.53
CA SER A 42 -10.48 12.94 -1.55
C SER A 42 -9.75 12.76 -2.87
N SER A 43 -8.71 13.55 -3.15
CA SER A 43 -7.87 13.44 -4.34
C SER A 43 -6.38 13.53 -4.00
N CYS A 44 -5.59 12.63 -4.59
CA CYS A 44 -4.13 12.68 -4.56
C CYS A 44 -3.60 13.22 -5.87
N PRO A 45 -2.41 13.87 -5.87
CA PRO A 45 -1.78 14.32 -7.10
C PRO A 45 -1.48 13.14 -8.04
N PRO A 46 -1.33 13.37 -9.36
CA PRO A 46 -0.98 12.33 -10.33
C PRO A 46 0.25 11.52 -9.88
N GLY A 47 0.18 10.19 -10.01
CA GLY A 47 1.23 9.27 -9.54
C GLY A 47 1.18 8.93 -8.04
N TYR A 48 0.16 9.38 -7.31
CA TYR A 48 -0.09 9.04 -5.91
C TYR A 48 -1.48 8.42 -5.74
N VAL A 49 -1.61 7.50 -4.78
CA VAL A 49 -2.89 6.91 -4.38
C VAL A 49 -3.19 7.21 -2.92
N THR A 50 -4.47 7.34 -2.60
CA THR A 50 -4.95 7.56 -1.25
C THR A 50 -4.81 6.28 -0.43
N ARG A 51 -3.97 6.30 0.60
CA ARG A 51 -3.94 5.22 1.60
C ARG A 51 -5.03 5.49 2.63
N LYS A 52 -5.99 4.55 2.77
CA LYS A 52 -6.99 4.58 3.85
C LYS A 52 -6.30 4.59 5.22
N SER A 53 -6.94 5.22 6.21
CA SER A 53 -6.49 5.14 7.60
C SER A 53 -6.54 3.71 8.11
N TYR A 54 -5.63 3.33 9.00
CA TYR A 54 -5.60 2.00 9.61
C TYR A 54 -4.88 2.02 10.96
N THR A 55 -5.12 0.99 11.75
CA THR A 55 -4.39 0.77 13.01
C THR A 55 -3.17 -0.10 12.73
N ARG A 56 -1.99 0.41 13.02
CA ARG A 56 -0.73 -0.33 12.91
C ARG A 56 -0.44 -1.03 14.23
N HIS A 57 -0.22 -2.34 14.17
CA HIS A 57 0.26 -3.13 15.30
C HIS A 57 1.79 -3.18 15.29
N MET A 58 2.40 -2.99 16.45
CA MET A 58 3.85 -3.05 16.67
C MET A 58 4.20 -4.47 17.11
N SER A 59 5.19 -5.09 16.47
CA SER A 59 5.69 -6.39 16.92
C SER A 59 6.46 -6.26 18.24
N ASN A 60 6.51 -7.35 19.01
CA ASN A 60 7.28 -7.39 20.26
C ASN A 60 8.75 -7.03 20.05
N ARG A 61 9.34 -7.52 18.94
CA ARG A 61 10.69 -7.16 18.53
C ARG A 61 10.89 -5.65 18.39
N VAL A 62 10.00 -4.95 17.68
CA VAL A 62 10.10 -3.49 17.49
C VAL A 62 9.94 -2.72 18.81
N ARG A 63 9.20 -3.28 19.78
CA ARG A 63 9.06 -2.69 21.12
C ARG A 63 10.32 -2.88 21.98
N GLN A 64 10.95 -4.05 21.89
CA GLN A 64 12.16 -4.39 22.65
C GLN A 64 13.43 -3.76 22.06
N GLU A 65 13.63 -3.87 20.74
CA GLU A 65 14.84 -3.40 20.06
C GLU A 65 14.73 -1.94 19.59
N GLY A 66 13.51 -1.42 19.47
CA GLY A 66 13.26 -0.08 18.91
C GLY A 66 13.51 -0.02 17.40
N TYR A 67 13.38 1.18 16.83
CA TYR A 67 13.72 1.45 15.43
C TYR A 67 14.45 2.78 15.29
N LEU A 68 15.31 2.89 14.27
CA LEU A 68 16.03 4.12 13.99
C LEU A 68 15.11 5.13 13.29
N ARG A 69 15.10 6.38 13.79
CA ARG A 69 14.39 7.50 13.19
C ARG A 69 15.36 8.65 12.97
N LYS A 70 15.37 9.21 11.76
CA LYS A 70 16.04 10.48 11.47
C LYS A 70 15.21 11.63 12.02
N THR A 71 15.82 12.50 12.82
CA THR A 71 15.21 13.75 13.30
C THR A 71 15.29 14.81 12.20
N ALA A 72 14.49 15.87 12.30
CA ALA A 72 14.53 16.99 11.35
C ALA A 72 15.94 17.62 11.22
N LYS A 73 16.73 17.58 12.30
CA LYS A 73 18.14 18.04 12.33
C LYS A 73 19.14 17.04 11.74
N GLY A 74 18.69 15.93 11.15
CA GLY A 74 19.54 14.91 10.52
C GLY A 74 20.09 13.82 11.45
N SER A 75 20.13 14.05 12.77
CA SER A 75 20.58 13.05 13.75
C SER A 75 19.72 11.77 13.74
N VAL A 76 20.36 10.61 13.80
CA VAL A 76 19.67 9.31 13.92
C VAL A 76 19.48 8.97 15.39
N VAL A 77 18.23 8.75 15.80
CA VAL A 77 17.89 8.37 17.18
C VAL A 77 17.12 7.05 17.18
N ARG A 78 17.41 6.17 18.15
CA ARG A 78 16.66 4.92 18.35
C ARG A 78 15.40 5.20 19.18
N VAL A 79 14.24 4.80 18.67
CA VAL A 79 12.92 5.07 19.25
C VAL A 79 12.24 3.76 19.64
N PHE A 80 11.77 3.70 20.89
CA PHE A 80 11.04 2.55 21.44
C PHE A 80 9.53 2.88 21.55
N PRO A 81 8.65 2.20 20.80
CA PRO A 81 7.21 2.41 20.92
C PRO A 81 6.68 1.93 22.27
N LYS A 82 6.00 2.82 23.01
CA LYS A 82 5.36 2.49 24.30
C LYS A 82 4.11 1.61 24.12
N GLN A 83 3.30 1.93 23.11
CA GLN A 83 2.04 1.24 22.82
C GLN A 83 2.23 0.13 21.78
N ASN A 84 1.40 -0.91 21.89
CA ASN A 84 1.34 -2.02 20.92
C ASN A 84 0.63 -1.63 19.62
N THR A 85 -0.19 -0.58 19.64
CA THR A 85 -0.93 -0.10 18.48
C THR A 85 -0.72 1.40 18.28
N LYS A 86 -0.79 1.84 17.02
CA LYS A 86 -0.78 3.25 16.65
C LYS A 86 -1.74 3.48 15.50
N PHE A 87 -2.70 4.38 15.68
CA PHE A 87 -3.57 4.83 14.60
C PHE A 87 -2.76 5.65 13.58
N VAL A 88 -2.90 5.30 12.31
CA VAL A 88 -2.23 5.96 11.20
C VAL A 88 -3.29 6.61 10.31
N GLN A 89 -3.23 7.94 10.20
CA GLN A 89 -4.15 8.73 9.38
C GLN A 89 -4.02 8.40 7.88
N SER A 90 -5.09 8.67 7.12
CA SER A 90 -5.05 8.61 5.67
C SER A 90 -4.06 9.63 5.12
N SER A 91 -3.35 9.25 4.06
CA SER A 91 -2.37 10.11 3.41
C SER A 91 -2.20 9.72 1.95
N CYS A 92 -1.80 10.66 1.10
CA CYS A 92 -1.32 10.32 -0.23
C CYS A 92 0.03 9.61 -0.12
N ILE A 93 0.13 8.46 -0.77
CA ILE A 93 1.37 7.71 -0.91
C ILE A 93 1.67 7.56 -2.39
N LEU A 94 2.95 7.50 -2.76
CA LEU A 94 3.35 7.19 -4.12
C LEU A 94 2.62 5.93 -4.60
N ASP A 95 2.02 6.01 -5.79
CA ASP A 95 1.41 4.86 -6.44
C ASP A 95 2.53 3.94 -6.91
N LYS A 96 2.95 3.07 -6.00
CA LYS A 96 3.92 2.03 -6.32
C LYS A 96 3.32 0.94 -7.23
N GLY A 97 2.02 1.04 -7.59
CA GLY A 97 1.21 -0.07 -8.05
C GLY A 97 1.32 -1.24 -7.07
N LYS A 98 0.73 -2.41 -7.35
CA LYS A 98 1.16 -3.64 -6.65
C LYS A 98 0.99 -4.90 -7.47
N LYS A 99 1.97 -5.79 -7.34
CA LYS A 99 1.73 -7.24 -7.22
C LYS A 99 0.82 -7.47 -6.01
N GLY A 100 -0.36 -8.05 -6.21
CA GLY A 100 -1.26 -8.47 -5.14
C GLY A 100 -2.17 -7.39 -4.52
N LYS A 101 -2.32 -6.21 -5.12
CA LYS A 101 -3.52 -5.38 -4.88
C LYS A 101 -4.29 -5.27 -6.18
N ALA A 102 -5.22 -6.17 -6.37
CA ALA A 102 -6.33 -5.86 -7.24
C ALA A 102 -7.45 -5.27 -6.37
N LEU A 103 -8.34 -4.48 -6.97
CA LEU A 103 -9.49 -3.94 -6.25
C LEU A 103 -10.34 -5.10 -5.70
N PRO A 104 -10.99 -4.95 -4.53
CA PRO A 104 -11.91 -5.98 -4.03
C PRO A 104 -12.93 -6.34 -5.12
N GLY A 105 -13.05 -7.63 -5.45
CA GLY A 105 -13.91 -8.13 -6.54
C GLY A 105 -13.26 -8.31 -7.91
N THR A 106 -12.02 -7.84 -8.13
CA THR A 106 -11.31 -8.07 -9.40
C THR A 106 -10.61 -9.43 -9.43
N LYS A 107 -10.83 -10.21 -10.50
CA LYS A 107 -10.18 -11.50 -10.71
C LYS A 107 -8.66 -11.30 -10.84
N ILE A 108 -7.91 -11.77 -9.85
CA ILE A 108 -6.44 -11.74 -9.84
C ILE A 108 -5.94 -13.01 -10.51
N ILE A 109 -4.85 -12.91 -11.27
CA ILE A 109 -4.08 -14.09 -11.67
C ILE A 109 -3.56 -14.73 -10.39
N GLY A 110 -4.06 -15.93 -10.09
CA GLY A 110 -3.66 -16.70 -8.91
C GLY A 110 -2.15 -17.03 -8.89
N PRO A 111 -1.67 -17.63 -7.79
CA PRO A 111 -0.28 -18.10 -7.74
C PRO A 111 -0.01 -19.06 -8.92
N LEU A 112 1.10 -18.81 -9.63
CA LEU A 112 1.52 -19.68 -10.73
C LEU A 112 2.03 -21.00 -10.17
N LYS A 113 1.60 -22.11 -10.77
CA LYS A 113 2.20 -23.42 -10.53
C LYS A 113 3.66 -23.40 -10.97
N GLN A 114 4.56 -23.77 -10.07
CA GLN A 114 5.99 -23.71 -10.35
C GLN A 114 6.40 -24.85 -11.29
N GLY A 115 7.29 -24.54 -12.23
CA GLY A 115 7.96 -25.56 -13.04
C GLY A 115 7.23 -26.07 -14.28
N GLU A 116 5.99 -25.65 -14.57
CA GLU A 116 5.18 -26.22 -15.66
C GLU A 116 5.78 -26.08 -17.07
N LEU A 117 6.38 -24.93 -17.39
CA LEU A 117 7.11 -24.75 -18.65
C LEU A 117 8.57 -25.19 -18.51
N LYS A 118 9.16 -25.02 -17.33
CA LYS A 118 10.57 -25.36 -17.05
C LYS A 118 10.84 -26.86 -17.23
N LYS A 119 9.88 -27.73 -16.90
CA LYS A 119 10.02 -29.19 -17.09
C LYS A 119 10.17 -29.60 -18.56
N TYR A 120 9.75 -28.76 -19.51
CA TYR A 120 9.97 -28.97 -20.95
C TYR A 120 11.25 -28.30 -21.47
N GLY A 121 12.07 -27.73 -20.58
CA GLY A 121 13.30 -27.02 -20.92
C GLY A 121 13.10 -25.53 -21.23
N TYR A 122 11.91 -24.99 -21.03
CA TYR A 122 11.65 -23.58 -21.36
C TYR A 122 12.32 -22.61 -20.37
N SER A 123 13.04 -21.63 -20.89
CA SER A 123 13.62 -20.54 -20.12
C SER A 123 13.79 -19.29 -21.01
N PHE A 124 13.40 -18.12 -20.49
CA PHE A 124 13.54 -16.84 -21.22
C PHE A 124 15.00 -16.42 -21.48
N ARG A 125 15.96 -17.11 -20.85
CA ARG A 125 17.39 -16.85 -21.05
C ARG A 125 17.97 -17.60 -22.25
N LEU A 126 17.25 -18.59 -22.77
CA LEU A 126 17.67 -19.39 -23.91
C LEU A 126 17.43 -18.63 -25.23
N PRO A 127 18.20 -18.93 -26.29
CA PRO A 127 17.95 -18.39 -27.61
C PRO A 127 16.58 -18.82 -28.15
N GLU A 128 16.06 -18.06 -29.11
CA GLU A 128 14.68 -18.20 -29.61
C GLU A 128 14.34 -19.62 -30.09
N HIS A 129 15.22 -20.24 -30.87
CA HIS A 129 15.00 -21.59 -31.39
C HIS A 129 14.87 -22.64 -30.28
N GLU A 130 15.70 -22.57 -29.23
CA GLU A 130 15.61 -23.45 -28.06
C GLU A 130 14.30 -23.22 -27.30
N ARG A 131 13.90 -21.95 -27.12
CA ARG A 131 12.61 -21.61 -26.49
C ARG A 131 11.44 -22.20 -27.26
N HIS A 132 11.39 -22.00 -28.57
CA HIS A 132 10.32 -22.53 -29.42
C HIS A 132 10.30 -24.07 -29.40
N SER A 133 11.46 -24.73 -29.42
CA SER A 133 11.53 -26.19 -29.30
C SER A 133 10.97 -26.71 -27.96
N ALA A 134 11.27 -26.01 -26.86
CA ALA A 134 10.71 -26.33 -25.54
C ALA A 134 9.19 -26.07 -25.49
N LEU A 135 8.72 -25.01 -26.14
CA LEU A 135 7.30 -24.71 -26.24
C LEU A 135 6.56 -25.74 -27.07
N LEU A 136 7.13 -26.25 -28.16
CA LEU A 136 6.54 -27.35 -28.93
C LEU A 136 6.35 -28.61 -28.06
N LYS A 137 7.30 -28.93 -27.19
CA LYS A 137 7.17 -30.01 -26.20
C LYS A 137 6.03 -29.75 -25.22
N ALA A 138 5.88 -28.51 -24.75
CA ALA A 138 4.78 -28.11 -23.87
C ALA A 138 3.41 -28.15 -24.58
N ILE A 139 3.34 -27.70 -25.83
CA ILE A 139 2.13 -27.72 -26.67
C ILE A 139 1.67 -29.16 -26.90
N ARG A 140 2.58 -30.10 -27.14
CA ARG A 140 2.23 -31.53 -27.27
C ARG A 140 1.60 -32.12 -26.00
N ALA A 141 1.94 -31.58 -24.83
CA ALA A 141 1.48 -32.12 -23.55
C ALA A 141 0.24 -31.41 -22.97
N TYR A 142 0.15 -30.09 -23.13
CA TYR A 142 -0.94 -29.25 -22.58
C TYR A 142 -1.89 -28.68 -23.63
N GLY A 143 -1.48 -28.68 -24.90
CA GLY A 143 -2.16 -27.93 -25.97
C GLY A 143 -1.67 -26.49 -26.12
N ALA A 144 -1.96 -25.91 -27.29
CA ALA A 144 -1.52 -24.56 -27.65
C ALA A 144 -2.16 -23.48 -26.78
N LEU A 145 -3.48 -23.58 -26.56
CA LEU A 145 -4.25 -22.61 -25.78
C LEU A 145 -3.78 -22.53 -24.31
N GLU A 146 -3.57 -23.68 -23.67
CA GLU A 146 -3.12 -23.69 -22.27
C GLU A 146 -1.70 -23.13 -22.14
N THR A 147 -0.80 -23.50 -23.07
CA THR A 147 0.58 -22.98 -23.11
C THR A 147 0.58 -21.46 -23.31
N TYR A 148 -0.29 -20.94 -24.20
CA TYR A 148 -0.50 -19.51 -24.41
C TYR A 148 -0.93 -18.80 -23.11
N HIS A 149 -1.92 -19.34 -22.39
CA HIS A 149 -2.40 -18.75 -21.14
C HIS A 149 -1.32 -18.72 -20.07
N LYS A 150 -0.49 -19.77 -19.96
CA LYS A 150 0.64 -19.82 -19.04
C LYS A 150 1.64 -18.69 -19.34
N LEU A 151 2.06 -18.53 -20.60
CA LEU A 151 2.96 -17.43 -21.00
C LEU A 151 2.33 -16.04 -20.81
N ASN A 152 1.04 -15.88 -21.10
CA ASN A 152 0.31 -14.64 -20.88
C ASN A 152 0.24 -14.26 -19.39
N ALA A 153 0.05 -15.24 -18.51
CA ALA A 153 0.06 -15.01 -17.07
C ALA A 153 1.44 -14.57 -16.57
N VAL A 154 2.50 -15.27 -16.98
CA VAL A 154 3.88 -14.95 -16.57
C VAL A 154 4.32 -13.58 -17.11
N SER A 155 4.03 -13.25 -18.39
CA SER A 155 4.36 -11.94 -18.98
C SER A 155 3.74 -10.79 -18.19
N LYS A 156 2.44 -10.86 -17.87
CA LYS A 156 1.75 -9.83 -17.07
C LYS A 156 2.30 -9.70 -15.65
N LEU A 157 2.56 -10.83 -14.99
CA LEU A 157 3.07 -10.84 -13.61
C LEU A 157 4.52 -10.34 -13.50
N THR A 158 5.31 -10.46 -14.58
CA THR A 158 6.72 -10.07 -14.62
C THR A 158 6.97 -8.70 -15.22
N ALA A 159 5.99 -8.08 -15.89
CA ALA A 159 6.12 -6.78 -16.58
C ALA A 159 6.84 -5.69 -15.77
N ARG A 160 6.55 -5.61 -14.47
CA ARG A 160 7.18 -4.63 -13.57
C ARG A 160 8.45 -5.12 -12.87
N THR A 161 8.56 -6.43 -12.61
CA THR A 161 9.67 -6.97 -11.81
C THR A 161 10.86 -7.37 -12.66
N VAL A 162 10.62 -7.90 -13.86
CA VAL A 162 11.65 -8.33 -14.81
C VAL A 162 11.16 -7.99 -16.23
N PRO A 163 11.26 -6.72 -16.66
CA PRO A 163 10.68 -6.26 -17.93
C PRO A 163 11.28 -6.98 -19.14
N LYS A 164 12.58 -7.30 -19.11
CA LYS A 164 13.25 -8.10 -20.15
C LYS A 164 12.60 -9.47 -20.34
N ALA A 165 12.31 -10.17 -19.24
CA ALA A 165 11.65 -11.49 -19.32
C ALA A 165 10.20 -11.35 -19.80
N SER A 166 9.48 -10.32 -19.33
CA SER A 166 8.11 -10.03 -19.77
C SER A 166 8.01 -9.81 -21.29
N SER A 167 8.96 -9.10 -21.88
CA SER A 167 9.06 -8.90 -23.33
C SER A 167 9.22 -10.23 -24.07
N VAL A 168 10.15 -11.09 -23.63
CA VAL A 168 10.37 -12.42 -24.22
C VAL A 168 9.11 -13.29 -24.12
N PHE A 169 8.48 -13.37 -22.95
CA PHE A 169 7.22 -14.12 -22.78
C PHE A 169 6.09 -13.58 -23.67
N THR A 170 6.10 -12.28 -23.97
CA THR A 170 5.12 -11.63 -24.85
C THR A 170 5.36 -12.00 -26.31
N GLN A 171 6.62 -12.05 -26.75
CA GLN A 171 7.00 -12.50 -28.09
C GLN A 171 6.62 -13.97 -28.29
N ASP A 172 7.02 -14.83 -27.34
CA ASP A 172 6.78 -16.28 -27.43
C ASP A 172 5.27 -16.61 -27.44
N LYS A 173 4.43 -15.91 -26.66
CA LYS A 173 2.96 -16.14 -26.72
C LYS A 173 2.34 -15.68 -28.05
N VAL A 174 2.87 -14.60 -28.66
CA VAL A 174 2.39 -14.11 -29.96
C VAL A 174 2.79 -15.11 -31.05
N TRP A 175 3.98 -15.69 -30.95
CA TRP A 175 4.40 -16.78 -31.82
C TRP A 175 3.44 -17.98 -31.73
N ILE A 176 3.12 -18.47 -30.51
CA ILE A 176 2.14 -19.55 -30.34
C ILE A 176 0.78 -19.18 -30.97
N GLN A 177 0.31 -17.96 -30.73
CA GLN A 177 -0.98 -17.48 -31.24
C GLN A 177 -1.01 -17.42 -32.78
N LYS A 178 0.12 -17.14 -33.43
CA LYS A 178 0.20 -17.05 -34.89
C LYS A 178 0.38 -18.41 -35.55
N THR A 179 1.03 -19.36 -34.88
CA THR A 179 1.48 -20.62 -35.49
C THR A 179 0.63 -21.82 -35.11
N HIS A 180 -0.02 -21.81 -33.94
CA HIS A 180 -0.66 -23.00 -33.36
C HIS A 180 -2.07 -22.77 -32.81
N MET A 181 -2.64 -21.57 -33.00
CA MET A 181 -4.02 -21.23 -32.65
C MET A 181 -4.76 -20.79 -33.89
#